data_AF-A0A7J8PIE6-F1
#
_entry.id   AF-A0A7J8PIE6-F1
#
_cell.length_a   1.000
_cell.length_b   1.000
_cell.length_c   1.000
_cell.angle_alpha   90.00
_cell.angle_beta   90.00
_cell.angle_gamma   90.00
#
_symmetry.space_group_name_H-M   'P 1'
#
loop_
_entity.id
_entity.type
_entity.pdbx_description
1 polymer ?
#
loop_
_entity_poly.entity_id
_entity_poly.type
_entity_poly.pdbx_seq_one_letter_code
_entity_poly.pdbx_strand_id
1 'polypeptide(L)'
;MAAANHSPSSPYSCAKDSGPVIPTTSLVTFLERVQETAFQTYERSKFDHKDFIDLSLKFDLSTTVKSFDEISKTENGSVSTKDFEEFIGKWFKGAGEDLVYVEPMDFETEPYGFLPKVENPEVRAWALEVHGLWKKLSREVSSSVHDHPELHTLLPLPVPGMIPGSRFREVYYWDSYWVIRGLLASKMHETAKAIVTNLISLLDTYGYVLNGARAYYTNRSQPPLLSAMVYEIYNRTGDVDLAKKALPALLKEYQFWNSEIHTMIIHDAENCNHSLNRYYAMWNKPRPEASAIDKRFASKFLNVNEKQKFYRELASTAESGWDFSTRWM
;
A
#
# COMPACT_ATOMS: atom_id res chain seq x y z
N MET A 1 -20.03 63.40 5.80
CA MET A 1 -20.79 62.19 5.44
C MET A 1 -19.79 61.11 5.11
N ALA A 2 -19.82 60.03 5.89
CA ALA A 2 -18.78 59.01 5.96
C ALA A 2 -18.79 58.08 4.74
N ALA A 3 -17.62 57.89 4.13
CA ALA A 3 -17.36 56.79 3.22
C ALA A 3 -16.92 55.57 4.04
N ALA A 4 -17.78 54.56 4.12
CA ALA A 4 -17.47 53.30 4.76
C ALA A 4 -16.68 52.41 3.78
N ASN A 5 -15.39 52.24 4.07
CA ASN A 5 -14.54 51.22 3.47
C ASN A 5 -15.07 49.82 3.86
N HIS A 6 -15.61 49.07 2.91
CA HIS A 6 -15.78 47.62 3.07
C HIS A 6 -14.50 46.92 2.61
N SER A 7 -13.67 46.56 3.60
CA SER A 7 -12.65 45.51 3.43
C SER A 7 -13.35 44.15 3.42
N PRO A 8 -13.09 43.26 2.45
CA PRO A 8 -13.47 41.86 2.60
C PRO A 8 -12.45 41.21 3.55
N SER A 9 -12.81 41.12 4.82
CA SER A 9 -12.19 40.17 5.73
C SER A 9 -12.66 38.78 5.32
N SER A 10 -11.83 38.04 4.58
CA SER A 10 -12.00 36.59 4.49
C SER A 10 -11.26 35.99 5.68
N PRO A 11 -11.94 35.42 6.68
CA PRO A 11 -11.26 34.56 7.62
C PRO A 11 -10.97 33.28 6.85
N TYR A 12 -9.70 33.06 6.50
CA TYR A 12 -9.21 31.69 6.39
C TYR A 12 -9.33 31.08 7.79
N SER A 13 -10.56 30.66 8.12
CA SER A 13 -10.81 29.65 9.13
C SER A 13 -9.83 28.53 8.82
N CYS A 14 -8.92 28.25 9.74
CA CYS A 14 -8.22 26.97 9.77
C CYS A 14 -9.32 25.90 9.89
N ALA A 15 -9.88 25.53 8.74
CA ALA A 15 -10.85 24.47 8.66
C ALA A 15 -10.18 23.26 9.31
N LYS A 16 -10.81 22.75 10.36
CA LYS A 16 -10.44 21.46 10.93
C LYS A 16 -10.39 20.49 9.74
N ASP A 17 -9.22 19.91 9.47
CA ASP A 17 -9.08 18.87 8.46
C ASP A 17 -9.87 17.65 8.94
N SER A 18 -11.16 17.69 8.61
CA SER A 18 -12.24 16.84 9.12
C SER A 18 -12.64 15.80 8.08
N GLY A 19 -11.83 15.63 7.05
CA GLY A 19 -12.05 14.60 6.05
C GLY A 19 -12.04 13.20 6.68
N PRO A 20 -12.63 12.22 5.98
CA PRO A 20 -12.86 10.89 6.52
C PRO A 20 -11.56 10.24 6.99
N VAL A 21 -11.69 9.41 8.02
CA VAL A 21 -10.61 8.59 8.56
C VAL A 21 -11.11 7.17 8.64
N ILE A 22 -10.44 6.26 7.93
CA ILE A 22 -10.74 4.84 8.00
C ILE A 22 -10.12 4.28 9.29
N PRO A 23 -10.92 3.65 10.17
CA PRO A 23 -10.38 2.97 11.35
C PRO A 23 -9.43 1.86 10.95
N THR A 24 -8.35 1.70 11.72
CA THR A 24 -7.44 0.55 11.56
C THR A 24 -7.86 -0.61 12.43
N THR A 25 -7.29 -1.78 12.19
CA THR A 25 -7.58 -2.99 12.99
C THR A 25 -6.89 -2.95 14.35
N SER A 26 -7.43 -3.71 15.31
CA SER A 26 -6.79 -3.89 16.62
C SER A 26 -5.41 -4.52 16.50
N LEU A 27 -5.22 -5.42 15.52
CA LEU A 27 -3.91 -6.01 15.23
C LEU A 27 -2.90 -4.93 14.80
N VAL A 28 -3.22 -4.08 13.82
CA VAL A 28 -2.30 -3.02 13.37
C VAL A 28 -1.95 -2.09 14.54
N THR A 29 -2.93 -1.71 15.35
CA THR A 29 -2.71 -0.88 16.55
C THR A 29 -1.74 -1.55 17.54
N PHE A 30 -1.86 -2.86 17.71
CA PHE A 30 -0.95 -3.63 18.56
C PHE A 30 0.45 -3.72 17.96
N LEU A 31 0.58 -3.99 16.66
CA LEU A 31 1.87 -4.06 15.98
C LEU A 31 2.62 -2.72 16.00
N GLU A 32 1.92 -1.58 16.00
CA GLU A 32 2.57 -0.28 16.23
C GLU A 32 3.21 -0.17 17.63
N ARG A 33 2.62 -0.79 18.66
CA ARG A 33 3.22 -0.85 20.00
C ARG A 33 4.45 -1.74 19.99
N VAL A 34 4.40 -2.88 19.29
CA VAL A 34 5.55 -3.79 19.12
C VAL A 34 6.68 -3.08 18.37
N GLN A 35 6.38 -2.37 17.28
CA GLN A 35 7.35 -1.57 16.52
C GLN A 35 7.98 -0.47 17.38
N GLU A 36 7.20 0.24 18.20
CA GLU A 36 7.71 1.27 19.11
C GLU A 36 8.64 0.66 20.18
N THR A 37 8.29 -0.49 20.75
CA THR A 37 9.17 -1.22 21.67
C THR A 37 10.45 -1.70 20.97
N ALA A 38 10.37 -2.19 19.74
CA ALA A 38 11.54 -2.53 18.94
C ALA A 38 12.46 -1.30 18.75
N PHE A 39 11.88 -0.13 18.45
CA PHE A 39 12.63 1.12 18.29
C PHE A 39 13.36 1.58 19.55
N GLN A 40 12.80 1.30 20.73
CA GLN A 40 13.43 1.62 22.02
C GLN A 40 14.45 0.56 22.46
N THR A 41 14.28 -0.68 22.01
CA THR A 41 15.10 -1.84 22.40
C THR A 41 16.34 -1.98 21.52
N TYR A 42 16.21 -1.73 20.21
CA TYR A 42 17.30 -1.82 19.26
C TYR A 42 17.96 -0.45 19.02
N GLU A 43 19.24 -0.44 18.63
CA GLU A 43 19.87 0.77 18.13
C GLU A 43 19.13 1.27 16.87
N ARG A 44 18.79 2.56 16.85
CA ARG A 44 17.88 3.23 15.89
C ARG A 44 18.16 3.01 14.40
N SER A 45 19.31 2.45 14.02
CA SER A 45 19.77 2.25 12.64
C SER A 45 19.71 0.81 12.13
N LYS A 46 19.23 -0.16 12.92
CA LYS A 46 19.42 -1.59 12.63
C LYS A 46 18.22 -2.37 12.10
N PHE A 47 17.03 -1.77 11.93
CA PHE A 47 15.86 -2.52 11.48
C PHE A 47 14.91 -1.70 10.59
N ASP A 48 14.14 -2.40 9.75
CA ASP A 48 13.06 -1.82 8.96
C ASP A 48 11.78 -1.74 9.79
N HIS A 49 11.24 -0.54 9.94
CA HIS A 49 9.98 -0.32 10.67
C HIS A 49 8.83 -1.18 10.13
N LYS A 50 8.79 -1.45 8.82
CA LYS A 50 7.74 -2.23 8.19
C LYS A 50 7.78 -3.70 8.61
N ASP A 51 8.96 -4.26 8.92
CA ASP A 51 9.07 -5.68 9.32
C ASP A 51 8.20 -6.00 10.54
N PHE A 52 8.14 -5.12 11.53
CA PHE A 52 7.33 -5.33 12.73
C PHE A 52 5.82 -5.21 12.48
N ILE A 53 5.42 -4.48 11.44
CA ILE A 53 4.01 -4.30 11.05
C ILE A 53 3.54 -5.42 10.11
N ASP A 54 4.49 -6.09 9.45
CA ASP A 54 4.25 -7.25 8.60
C ASP A 54 4.26 -8.58 9.37
N LEU A 55 4.55 -8.57 10.67
CA LEU A 55 4.47 -9.77 11.50
C LEU A 55 3.03 -10.30 11.55
N SER A 56 2.89 -11.62 11.54
CA SER A 56 1.62 -12.30 11.77
C SER A 56 1.64 -13.04 13.10
N LEU A 57 0.48 -13.13 13.75
CA LEU A 57 0.37 -13.78 15.04
C LEU A 57 0.38 -15.31 14.91
N LYS A 58 0.99 -15.98 15.89
CA LYS A 58 0.88 -17.44 16.07
C LYS A 58 -0.36 -17.84 16.87
N PHE A 59 -0.90 -16.91 17.66
CA PHE A 59 -2.01 -17.10 18.59
C PHE A 59 -2.97 -15.91 18.52
N ASP A 60 -4.11 -15.99 19.21
CA ASP A 60 -5.08 -14.90 19.21
C ASP A 60 -4.49 -13.58 19.73
N LEU A 61 -5.04 -12.47 19.23
CA LEU A 61 -4.57 -11.13 19.57
C LEU A 61 -4.68 -10.84 21.07
N SER A 62 -5.74 -11.29 21.73
CA SER A 62 -6.00 -10.96 23.14
C SER A 62 -4.95 -11.58 24.08
N THR A 63 -4.63 -12.85 23.86
CA THR A 63 -3.60 -13.57 24.61
C THR A 63 -2.22 -13.00 24.32
N THR A 64 -1.93 -12.68 23.05
CA THR A 64 -0.64 -12.10 22.66
C THR A 64 -0.42 -10.73 23.28
N VAL A 65 -1.44 -9.86 23.27
CA VAL A 65 -1.39 -8.54 23.93
C VAL A 65 -1.16 -8.68 25.41
N LYS A 66 -1.85 -9.62 26.08
CA LYS A 66 -1.66 -9.87 27.52
C LYS A 66 -0.21 -10.28 27.81
N SER A 67 0.34 -11.21 27.04
CA SER A 67 1.74 -11.64 27.22
C SER A 67 2.74 -10.52 26.92
N PHE A 68 2.44 -9.61 26.01
CA PHE A 68 3.28 -8.44 25.73
C PHE A 68 3.32 -7.47 26.91
N ASP A 69 2.16 -7.25 27.55
CA ASP A 69 2.02 -6.34 28.69
C ASP A 69 2.72 -6.87 29.96
N GLU A 70 2.94 -8.18 30.04
CA GLU A 70 3.66 -8.86 31.14
C GLU A 70 5.20 -8.84 30.99
N ILE A 71 5.74 -8.38 29.84
CA ILE A 71 7.19 -8.31 29.65
C ILE A 71 7.79 -7.29 30.63
N SER A 72 8.85 -7.71 31.34
CA SER A 72 9.55 -6.86 32.29
C SER A 72 10.21 -5.67 31.60
N LYS A 73 9.98 -4.47 32.14
CA LYS A 73 10.58 -3.21 31.67
C LYS A 73 11.69 -2.77 32.61
N THR A 74 12.74 -2.20 32.06
CA THR A 74 13.79 -1.54 32.83
C THR A 74 13.28 -0.23 33.44
N GLU A 75 14.06 0.41 34.31
CA GLU A 75 13.68 1.66 34.98
C GLU A 75 13.36 2.81 34.01
N ASN A 76 13.95 2.79 32.80
CA ASN A 76 13.70 3.79 31.76
C ASN A 76 12.49 3.43 30.86
N GLY A 77 11.80 2.33 31.15
CA GLY A 77 10.64 1.84 30.42
C GLY A 77 10.95 0.95 29.22
N SER A 78 12.23 0.70 28.88
CA SER A 78 12.62 -0.17 27.77
C SER A 78 12.51 -1.66 28.13
N VAL A 79 12.38 -2.52 27.12
CA VAL A 79 12.46 -3.98 27.28
C VAL A 79 13.90 -4.42 26.98
N SER A 80 14.37 -5.48 27.65
CA SER A 80 15.69 -6.05 27.31
C SER A 80 15.65 -6.70 25.93
N THR A 81 16.74 -6.62 25.15
CA THR A 81 16.81 -7.23 23.82
C THR A 81 16.47 -8.72 23.84
N LYS A 82 16.98 -9.44 24.85
CA LYS A 82 16.72 -10.87 25.03
C LYS A 82 15.23 -11.17 25.24
N ASP A 83 14.57 -10.46 26.16
CA ASP A 83 13.16 -10.72 26.48
C ASP A 83 12.25 -10.35 25.29
N PHE A 84 12.61 -9.28 24.56
CA PHE A 84 11.87 -8.88 23.37
C PHE A 84 12.01 -9.90 22.24
N GLU A 85 13.23 -10.40 21.96
CA GLU A 85 13.46 -11.43 20.95
C GLU A 85 12.77 -12.76 21.30
N GLU A 86 12.79 -13.16 22.58
CA GLU A 86 12.05 -14.34 23.05
C GLU A 86 10.54 -14.18 22.85
N PHE A 87 10.00 -12.99 23.16
CA PHE A 87 8.60 -12.68 22.90
C PHE A 87 8.27 -12.74 21.40
N ILE A 88 9.06 -12.09 20.54
CA ILE A 88 8.85 -12.11 19.09
C ILE A 88 8.88 -13.56 18.56
N GLY A 89 9.89 -14.34 18.94
CA GLY A 89 10.04 -15.72 18.51
C GLY A 89 8.90 -16.64 18.98
N LYS A 90 8.33 -16.39 20.16
CA LYS A 90 7.21 -17.17 20.70
C LYS A 90 5.88 -16.82 20.05
N TRP A 91 5.61 -15.54 19.82
CA TRP A 91 4.25 -15.07 19.51
C TRP A 91 4.00 -14.70 18.04
N PHE A 92 5.04 -14.49 17.24
CA PHE A 92 4.90 -14.09 15.85
C PHE A 92 5.56 -15.07 14.88
N LYS A 93 5.00 -15.15 13.67
CA LYS A 93 5.73 -15.62 12.49
C LYS A 93 6.45 -14.44 11.86
N GLY A 94 7.54 -14.72 11.15
CA GLY A 94 8.33 -13.71 10.45
C GLY A 94 7.54 -12.96 9.39
N ALA A 95 7.99 -11.75 9.11
CA ALA A 95 7.39 -10.91 8.10
C ALA A 95 7.57 -11.52 6.69
N GLY A 96 6.45 -11.78 6.01
CA GLY A 96 6.43 -12.49 4.72
C GLY A 96 6.21 -14.00 4.81
N GLU A 97 6.15 -14.59 6.01
CA GLU A 97 5.74 -16.00 6.18
C GLU A 97 4.24 -16.20 5.92
N ASP A 98 3.49 -15.12 5.70
CA ASP A 98 2.11 -15.13 5.24
C ASP A 98 1.94 -15.23 3.71
N LEU A 99 3.06 -15.30 2.98
CA LEU A 99 3.13 -15.56 1.54
C LEU A 99 3.85 -16.88 1.22
N VAL A 100 3.37 -17.54 0.17
CA VAL A 100 3.96 -18.78 -0.36
C VAL A 100 4.49 -18.53 -1.77
N TYR A 101 5.61 -19.16 -2.10
CA TYR A 101 6.11 -19.19 -3.47
C TYR A 101 5.17 -20.03 -4.35
N VAL A 102 4.86 -19.51 -5.54
CA VAL A 102 4.16 -20.26 -6.57
C VAL A 102 4.84 -20.02 -7.91
N GLU A 103 4.98 -21.08 -8.71
CA GLU A 103 5.51 -20.94 -10.06
C GLU A 103 4.38 -20.43 -10.98
N PRO A 104 4.60 -19.33 -11.74
CA PRO A 104 3.58 -18.83 -12.66
C PRO A 104 3.24 -19.86 -13.72
N MET A 105 1.94 -20.12 -13.93
CA MET A 105 1.45 -21.20 -14.78
C MET A 105 1.83 -21.10 -16.26
N ASP A 106 2.11 -19.88 -16.73
CA ASP A 106 2.43 -19.56 -18.13
C ASP A 106 3.87 -19.07 -18.29
N PHE A 107 4.75 -19.38 -17.32
CA PHE A 107 6.17 -19.10 -17.42
C PHE A 107 6.87 -20.07 -18.39
N GLU A 108 7.56 -19.52 -19.39
CA GLU A 108 8.37 -20.27 -20.34
C GLU A 108 9.82 -19.79 -20.28
N THR A 109 10.76 -20.70 -20.00
CA THR A 109 12.17 -20.34 -19.77
C THR A 109 12.78 -19.48 -20.89
N GLU A 110 12.38 -19.73 -22.13
CA GLU A 110 12.71 -18.90 -23.29
C GLU A 110 11.44 -18.31 -23.91
N PRO A 111 11.07 -17.06 -23.59
CA PRO A 111 9.84 -16.45 -24.11
C PRO A 111 9.93 -16.23 -25.62
N TYR A 112 9.11 -16.94 -26.38
CA TYR A 112 9.07 -16.92 -27.85
C TYR A 112 8.73 -15.55 -28.47
N GLY A 113 8.27 -14.59 -27.67
CA GLY A 113 7.88 -13.27 -28.11
C GLY A 113 9.06 -12.39 -28.51
N PHE A 114 9.66 -11.74 -27.52
CA PHE A 114 10.71 -10.75 -27.77
C PHE A 114 12.09 -11.41 -27.94
N LEU A 115 12.35 -12.54 -27.26
CA LEU A 115 13.70 -13.07 -27.11
C LEU A 115 14.35 -13.51 -28.44
N PRO A 116 13.65 -14.19 -29.39
CA PRO A 116 14.25 -14.55 -30.68
C PRO A 116 14.71 -13.37 -31.53
N LYS A 117 14.25 -12.15 -31.23
CA LYS A 117 14.61 -10.92 -31.94
C LYS A 117 15.82 -10.21 -31.32
N VAL A 118 16.34 -10.69 -30.20
CA VAL A 118 17.50 -10.12 -29.51
C VAL A 118 18.76 -10.81 -30.03
N GLU A 119 19.42 -10.15 -31.00
CA GLU A 119 20.61 -10.68 -31.68
C GLU A 119 21.88 -10.59 -30.82
N ASN A 120 22.03 -9.51 -30.05
CA ASN A 120 23.20 -9.32 -29.19
C ASN A 120 23.18 -10.35 -28.03
N PRO A 121 24.21 -11.20 -27.88
CA PRO A 121 24.22 -12.26 -26.87
C PRO A 121 24.19 -11.75 -25.42
N GLU A 122 24.84 -10.62 -25.12
CA GLU A 122 24.87 -10.05 -23.77
C GLU A 122 23.49 -9.49 -23.39
N VAL A 123 22.85 -8.77 -24.32
CA VAL A 123 21.48 -8.26 -24.14
C VAL A 123 20.49 -9.41 -24.01
N ARG A 124 20.68 -10.50 -24.77
CA ARG A 124 19.84 -11.71 -24.67
C ARG A 124 19.98 -12.37 -23.29
N ALA A 125 21.21 -12.49 -22.78
CA ALA A 125 21.46 -13.04 -21.45
C ALA A 125 20.83 -12.19 -20.35
N TRP A 126 21.04 -10.87 -20.39
CA TRP A 126 20.41 -9.93 -19.46
C TRP A 126 18.88 -10.00 -19.50
N ALA A 127 18.28 -10.09 -20.69
CA ALA A 127 16.84 -10.22 -20.83
C ALA A 127 16.29 -11.52 -20.20
N LEU A 128 17.03 -12.62 -20.30
CA LEU A 128 16.68 -13.88 -19.63
C LEU A 128 16.79 -13.76 -18.11
N GLU A 129 17.78 -13.02 -17.58
CA GLU A 129 17.87 -12.74 -16.15
C GLU A 129 16.66 -11.96 -15.65
N VAL A 130 16.27 -10.88 -16.36
CA VAL A 130 15.08 -10.09 -16.04
C VAL A 130 13.81 -10.94 -16.14
N HIS A 131 13.65 -11.73 -17.19
CA HIS A 131 12.52 -12.63 -17.36
C HIS A 131 12.44 -13.66 -16.21
N GLY A 132 13.58 -14.23 -15.80
CA GLY A 132 13.66 -15.17 -14.69
C GLY A 132 13.23 -14.58 -13.32
N LEU A 133 13.16 -13.26 -13.18
CA LEU A 133 12.64 -12.62 -11.97
C LEU A 133 11.15 -12.87 -11.77
N TRP A 134 10.34 -13.11 -12.82
CA TRP A 134 8.91 -13.38 -12.68
C TRP A 134 8.64 -14.60 -11.79
N LYS A 135 9.45 -15.65 -11.92
CA LYS A 135 9.41 -16.79 -10.98
C LYS A 135 9.68 -16.33 -9.55
N LYS A 136 10.73 -15.54 -9.34
CA LYS A 136 11.15 -15.10 -8.00
C LYS A 136 10.15 -14.16 -7.33
N LEU A 137 9.34 -13.43 -8.09
CA LEU A 137 8.41 -12.41 -7.58
C LEU A 137 6.96 -12.91 -7.47
N SER A 138 6.65 -14.08 -8.01
CA SER A 138 5.31 -14.65 -7.91
C SER A 138 5.03 -15.20 -6.52
N ARG A 139 3.91 -14.79 -5.94
CA ARG A 139 3.50 -15.18 -4.60
C ARG A 139 2.01 -15.48 -4.55
N GLU A 140 1.67 -16.45 -3.72
CA GLU A 140 0.30 -16.73 -3.32
C GLU A 140 0.13 -16.38 -1.83
N VAL A 141 -1.04 -15.88 -1.47
CA VAL A 141 -1.37 -15.65 -0.07
C VAL A 141 -1.57 -17.00 0.62
N SER A 142 -0.89 -17.23 1.74
CA SER A 142 -0.97 -18.52 2.45
C SER A 142 -2.40 -18.86 2.90
N SER A 143 -2.69 -20.14 3.09
CA SER A 143 -4.02 -20.58 3.56
C SER A 143 -4.37 -19.98 4.92
N SER A 144 -3.38 -19.74 5.81
CA SER A 144 -3.65 -19.18 7.13
C SER A 144 -4.24 -17.76 7.09
N VAL A 145 -3.93 -16.98 6.05
CA VAL A 145 -4.53 -15.65 5.86
C VAL A 145 -6.01 -15.77 5.48
N HIS A 146 -6.39 -16.84 4.76
CA HIS A 146 -7.78 -17.11 4.42
C HIS A 146 -8.56 -17.71 5.61
N ASP A 147 -7.93 -18.62 6.34
CA ASP A 147 -8.54 -19.32 7.47
C ASP A 147 -8.67 -18.43 8.72
N HIS A 148 -7.68 -17.55 8.94
CA HIS A 148 -7.54 -16.71 10.13
C HIS A 148 -7.08 -15.27 9.80
N PRO A 149 -7.82 -14.51 8.97
CA PRO A 149 -7.42 -13.18 8.52
C PRO A 149 -7.16 -12.18 9.66
N GLU A 150 -7.77 -12.39 10.83
CA GLU A 150 -7.56 -11.56 12.03
C GLU A 150 -6.14 -11.62 12.62
N LEU A 151 -5.35 -12.63 12.25
CA LEU A 151 -3.96 -12.81 12.70
C LEU A 151 -2.94 -12.14 11.77
N HIS A 152 -3.40 -11.61 10.64
CA HIS A 152 -2.55 -11.13 9.56
C HIS A 152 -2.84 -9.66 9.22
N THR A 153 -1.79 -8.92 8.87
CA THR A 153 -1.98 -7.64 8.19
C THR A 153 -2.13 -7.84 6.69
N LEU A 154 -1.61 -8.92 6.10
CA LEU A 154 -1.82 -9.26 4.69
C LEU A 154 -3.29 -9.57 4.45
N LEU A 155 -3.85 -9.03 3.38
CA LEU A 155 -5.23 -9.25 3.00
C LEU A 155 -5.35 -10.49 2.10
N PRO A 156 -6.45 -11.27 2.22
CA PRO A 156 -6.67 -12.43 1.35
C PRO A 156 -6.81 -11.98 -0.11
N LEU A 157 -6.24 -12.78 -1.01
CA LEU A 157 -6.31 -12.57 -2.46
C LEU A 157 -6.75 -13.87 -3.12
N PRO A 158 -7.69 -13.83 -4.09
CA PRO A 158 -8.30 -15.04 -4.66
C PRO A 158 -7.36 -15.87 -5.53
N VAL A 159 -6.29 -15.27 -6.08
CA VAL A 159 -5.34 -15.94 -6.97
C VAL A 159 -3.91 -15.47 -6.70
N PRO A 160 -2.87 -16.17 -7.19
CA PRO A 160 -1.50 -15.69 -7.15
C PRO A 160 -1.32 -14.26 -7.69
N GLY A 161 -0.40 -13.52 -7.08
CA GLY A 161 -0.01 -12.16 -7.47
C GLY A 161 1.49 -12.04 -7.75
N MET A 162 1.91 -10.81 -8.05
CA MET A 162 3.31 -10.44 -8.19
C MET A 162 3.63 -9.34 -7.19
N ILE A 163 4.72 -9.51 -6.44
CA ILE A 163 5.23 -8.49 -5.53
C ILE A 163 6.37 -7.70 -6.19
N PRO A 164 6.61 -6.43 -5.79
CA PRO A 164 7.79 -5.69 -6.27
C PRO A 164 9.12 -6.32 -5.82
N GLY A 165 9.12 -6.94 -4.62
CA GLY A 165 10.26 -7.65 -4.05
C GLY A 165 10.90 -6.98 -2.83
N SER A 166 11.86 -7.67 -2.21
CA SER A 166 12.51 -7.22 -0.97
C SER A 166 11.49 -6.99 0.16
N ARG A 167 11.52 -5.82 0.84
CA ARG A 167 10.58 -5.42 1.90
C ARG A 167 9.12 -5.30 1.44
N PHE A 168 8.88 -5.16 0.13
CA PHE A 168 7.55 -5.00 -0.45
C PHE A 168 6.96 -6.39 -0.72
N ARG A 169 6.26 -6.91 0.29
CA ARG A 169 5.77 -8.30 0.39
C ARG A 169 4.25 -8.35 0.32
N GLU A 170 3.70 -7.55 -0.58
CA GLU A 170 2.27 -7.51 -0.92
C GLU A 170 2.13 -7.02 -2.36
N VAL A 171 0.98 -7.29 -2.98
CA VAL A 171 0.63 -6.68 -4.27
C VAL A 171 0.46 -5.18 -4.06
N TYR A 172 1.13 -4.37 -4.89
CA TYR A 172 0.99 -2.91 -4.95
C TYR A 172 0.25 -2.50 -6.22
N TYR A 173 -0.56 -1.46 -6.12
CA TYR A 173 -1.46 -1.10 -7.21
C TYR A 173 -0.74 -0.56 -8.45
N TRP A 174 -0.10 0.61 -8.38
CA TRP A 174 0.43 1.23 -9.60
C TRP A 174 1.65 0.47 -10.17
N ASP A 175 2.45 -0.18 -9.31
CA ASP A 175 3.57 -1.06 -9.69
C ASP A 175 3.09 -2.20 -10.59
N SER A 176 1.90 -2.72 -10.31
CA SER A 176 1.28 -3.80 -11.08
C SER A 176 1.10 -3.46 -12.56
N TYR A 177 0.96 -2.18 -12.92
CA TYR A 177 0.86 -1.79 -14.32
C TYR A 177 2.16 -2.10 -15.06
N TRP A 178 3.30 -1.70 -14.49
CA TRP A 178 4.61 -1.94 -15.09
C TRP A 178 4.97 -3.43 -15.11
N VAL A 179 4.60 -4.16 -14.05
CA VAL A 179 4.72 -5.62 -14.01
C VAL A 179 3.91 -6.27 -15.13
N ILE A 180 2.64 -5.89 -15.30
CA ILE A 180 1.78 -6.40 -16.39
C ILE A 180 2.42 -6.12 -17.75
N ARG A 181 2.96 -4.91 -17.98
CA ARG A 181 3.65 -4.60 -19.24
C ARG A 181 4.83 -5.54 -19.52
N GLY A 182 5.61 -5.88 -18.48
CA GLY A 182 6.71 -6.85 -18.57
C GLY A 182 6.24 -8.30 -18.79
N LEU A 183 5.17 -8.71 -18.12
CA LEU A 183 4.55 -10.03 -18.29
C LEU A 183 4.00 -10.21 -19.71
N LEU A 184 3.33 -9.19 -20.26
CA LEU A 184 2.81 -9.19 -21.63
C LEU A 184 3.95 -9.29 -22.66
N ALA A 185 5.08 -8.62 -22.42
CA ALA A 185 6.28 -8.81 -23.25
C ALA A 185 6.79 -10.26 -23.18
N SER A 186 6.76 -10.84 -21.98
CA SER A 186 7.15 -12.22 -21.68
C SER A 186 6.14 -13.29 -22.08
N LYS A 187 5.01 -12.92 -22.70
CA LYS A 187 3.91 -13.82 -23.09
C LYS A 187 3.16 -14.49 -21.93
N MET A 188 3.28 -13.93 -20.73
CA MET A 188 2.62 -14.40 -19.51
C MET A 188 1.26 -13.71 -19.30
N HIS A 189 0.30 -14.01 -20.17
CA HIS A 189 -1.00 -13.35 -20.20
C HIS A 189 -1.94 -13.76 -19.06
N GLU A 190 -1.91 -15.02 -18.63
CA GLU A 190 -2.73 -15.52 -17.52
C GLU A 190 -2.25 -14.93 -16.19
N THR A 191 -0.94 -14.84 -16.00
CA THR A 191 -0.35 -14.17 -14.83
C THR A 191 -0.73 -12.68 -14.79
N ALA A 192 -0.74 -12.00 -15.94
CA ALA A 192 -1.20 -10.60 -16.02
C ALA A 192 -2.69 -10.46 -15.64
N LYS A 193 -3.55 -11.39 -16.06
CA LYS A 193 -4.98 -11.43 -15.70
C LYS A 193 -5.18 -11.72 -14.20
N ALA A 194 -4.35 -12.56 -13.60
CA ALA A 194 -4.41 -12.85 -12.17
C ALA A 194 -4.17 -11.60 -11.32
N ILE A 195 -3.21 -10.75 -11.72
CA ILE A 195 -2.97 -9.46 -11.06
C ILE A 195 -4.23 -8.58 -11.10
N VAL A 196 -4.85 -8.40 -12.27
CA VAL A 196 -6.09 -7.61 -12.40
C VAL A 196 -7.23 -8.20 -11.57
N THR A 197 -7.33 -9.53 -11.51
CA THR A 197 -8.34 -10.24 -10.71
C THR A 197 -8.19 -9.91 -9.22
N ASN A 198 -6.97 -9.91 -8.69
CA ASN A 198 -6.68 -9.53 -7.31
C ASN A 198 -6.99 -8.04 -7.02
N LEU A 199 -6.67 -7.13 -7.94
CA LEU A 199 -6.97 -5.71 -7.78
C LEU A 199 -8.49 -5.46 -7.80
N ILE A 200 -9.23 -6.16 -8.66
CA ILE A 200 -10.71 -6.12 -8.69
C ILE A 200 -11.29 -6.66 -7.38
N SER A 201 -10.78 -7.78 -6.84
CA SER A 201 -11.30 -8.31 -5.57
C SER A 201 -11.09 -7.36 -4.38
N LEU A 202 -9.94 -6.66 -4.35
CA LEU A 202 -9.72 -5.61 -3.35
C LEU A 202 -10.70 -4.44 -3.55
N LEU A 203 -10.90 -3.99 -4.78
CA LEU A 203 -11.84 -2.93 -5.10
C LEU A 203 -13.29 -3.31 -4.74
N ASP A 204 -13.71 -4.53 -5.04
CA ASP A 204 -15.05 -5.01 -4.71
C ASP A 204 -15.29 -4.99 -3.21
N THR A 205 -14.29 -5.40 -2.44
CA THR A 205 -14.32 -5.46 -0.96
C THR A 205 -14.25 -4.07 -0.32
N TYR A 206 -13.32 -3.22 -0.73
CA TYR A 206 -12.98 -1.98 -0.03
C TYR A 206 -13.54 -0.71 -0.68
N GLY A 207 -14.02 -0.80 -1.92
CA GLY A 207 -14.59 0.35 -2.64
C GLY A 207 -13.68 0.92 -3.73
N TYR A 208 -12.38 0.65 -3.66
CA TYR A 208 -11.33 1.17 -4.54
C TYR A 208 -10.11 0.24 -4.46
N VAL A 209 -9.19 0.36 -5.42
CA VAL A 209 -7.94 -0.39 -5.36
C VAL A 209 -7.04 0.20 -4.27
N LEU A 210 -6.58 -0.64 -3.36
CA LEU A 210 -5.73 -0.22 -2.23
C LEU A 210 -4.30 0.06 -2.70
N ASN A 211 -3.56 0.91 -1.97
CA ASN A 211 -2.12 1.12 -2.19
C ASN A 211 -1.35 -0.21 -2.28
N GLY A 212 -1.59 -1.09 -1.31
CA GLY A 212 -1.17 -2.48 -1.36
C GLY A 212 -2.09 -3.38 -0.53
N ALA A 213 -1.95 -4.69 -0.68
CA ALA A 213 -2.82 -5.69 -0.06
C ALA A 213 -2.57 -5.91 1.44
N ARG A 214 -2.47 -4.85 2.24
CA ARG A 214 -2.31 -4.90 3.70
C ARG A 214 -3.38 -4.07 4.41
N ALA A 215 -3.79 -4.49 5.60
CA ALA A 215 -4.83 -3.84 6.40
C ALA A 215 -4.52 -2.36 6.68
N TYR A 216 -3.25 -2.00 6.91
CA TYR A 216 -2.83 -0.61 7.13
C TYR A 216 -2.81 0.26 5.85
N TYR A 217 -3.05 -0.32 4.68
CA TYR A 217 -3.26 0.39 3.40
C TYR A 217 -4.73 0.58 3.04
N THR A 218 -5.66 0.00 3.79
CA THR A 218 -7.12 0.15 3.55
C THR A 218 -7.61 1.59 3.58
N ASN A 219 -6.82 2.54 4.10
CA ASN A 219 -7.18 3.96 4.17
C ASN A 219 -6.79 4.79 2.92
N ARG A 220 -6.12 4.21 1.92
CA ARG A 220 -5.62 4.96 0.76
C ARG A 220 -5.45 4.10 -0.49
N SER A 221 -5.51 4.74 -1.65
CA SER A 221 -5.29 4.11 -2.95
C SER A 221 -3.83 4.31 -3.43
N GLN A 222 -3.64 4.27 -4.75
CA GLN A 222 -2.43 4.60 -5.49
C GLN A 222 -2.82 5.13 -6.87
N PRO A 223 -1.90 5.65 -7.72
CA PRO A 223 -2.26 6.18 -9.04
C PRO A 223 -3.13 5.22 -9.87
N PRO A 224 -4.32 5.65 -10.35
CA PRO A 224 -5.30 4.75 -10.92
C PRO A 224 -4.94 4.28 -12.32
N LEU A 225 -4.47 3.03 -12.42
CA LEU A 225 -4.03 2.41 -13.66
C LEU A 225 -4.80 1.13 -14.00
N LEU A 226 -5.82 0.72 -13.24
CA LEU A 226 -6.57 -0.53 -13.47
C LEU A 226 -7.23 -0.58 -14.86
N SER A 227 -7.81 0.52 -15.32
CA SER A 227 -8.38 0.60 -16.68
C SER A 227 -7.32 0.41 -17.76
N ALA A 228 -6.12 0.98 -17.57
CA ALA A 228 -4.99 0.81 -18.47
C ALA A 228 -4.46 -0.63 -18.44
N MET A 229 -4.41 -1.28 -17.27
CA MET A 229 -4.03 -2.69 -17.15
C MET A 229 -4.98 -3.60 -17.93
N VAL A 230 -6.30 -3.44 -17.74
CA VAL A 230 -7.35 -4.18 -18.46
C VAL A 230 -7.22 -3.95 -19.97
N TYR A 231 -7.04 -2.69 -20.38
CA TYR A 231 -6.88 -2.32 -21.79
C TYR A 231 -5.64 -2.96 -22.43
N GLU A 232 -4.49 -2.93 -21.77
CA GLU A 232 -3.25 -3.54 -22.28
C GLU A 232 -3.39 -5.04 -22.45
N ILE A 233 -4.02 -5.74 -21.48
CA ILE A 233 -4.27 -7.18 -21.60
C ILE A 233 -5.24 -7.47 -22.74
N TYR A 234 -6.35 -6.73 -22.83
CA TYR A 234 -7.32 -6.86 -23.93
C TYR A 234 -6.67 -6.65 -25.29
N ASN A 235 -5.88 -5.58 -25.45
CA ASN A 235 -5.21 -5.27 -26.72
C ASN A 235 -4.19 -6.35 -27.14
N ARG A 236 -3.65 -7.11 -26.20
CA ARG A 236 -2.73 -8.23 -26.48
C ARG A 236 -3.43 -9.55 -26.75
N THR A 237 -4.58 -9.80 -26.13
CA THR A 237 -5.22 -11.12 -26.08
C THR A 237 -6.55 -11.21 -26.83
N GLY A 238 -7.23 -10.08 -27.04
CA GLY A 238 -8.61 -10.04 -27.51
C GLY A 238 -9.64 -10.50 -26.47
N ASP A 239 -9.26 -10.62 -25.20
CA ASP A 239 -10.13 -11.14 -24.12
C ASP A 239 -11.25 -10.14 -23.76
N VAL A 240 -12.33 -10.17 -24.54
CA VAL A 240 -13.52 -9.33 -24.33
C VAL A 240 -14.20 -9.65 -22.99
N ASP A 241 -14.10 -10.89 -22.51
CA ASP A 241 -14.74 -11.30 -21.27
C ASP A 241 -14.06 -10.69 -20.05
N LEU A 242 -12.73 -10.56 -20.06
CA LEU A 242 -11.99 -9.78 -19.07
C LEU A 242 -12.51 -8.34 -19.01
N ALA A 243 -12.62 -7.67 -20.17
CA ALA A 243 -13.08 -6.28 -20.24
C ALA A 243 -14.51 -6.12 -19.70
N LYS A 244 -15.43 -7.03 -20.06
CA LYS A 244 -16.81 -7.05 -19.55
C LYS A 244 -16.87 -7.27 -18.04
N LYS A 245 -16.08 -8.22 -17.51
CA LYS A 245 -16.02 -8.52 -16.07
C LYS A 245 -15.42 -7.36 -15.28
N ALA A 246 -14.43 -6.67 -15.84
CA ALA A 246 -13.77 -5.54 -15.17
C ALA A 246 -14.61 -4.25 -15.19
N LEU A 247 -15.48 -4.06 -16.19
CA LEU A 247 -16.20 -2.79 -16.37
C LEU A 247 -16.96 -2.30 -15.12
N PRO A 248 -17.71 -3.13 -14.36
CA PRO A 248 -18.35 -2.68 -13.12
C PRO A 248 -17.35 -2.15 -12.09
N ALA A 249 -16.22 -2.84 -11.91
CA ALA A 249 -15.15 -2.43 -10.99
C ALA A 249 -14.51 -1.11 -11.45
N LEU A 250 -14.25 -0.95 -12.75
CA LEU A 250 -13.70 0.30 -13.31
C LEU A 250 -14.63 1.51 -13.11
N LEU A 251 -15.95 1.31 -13.26
CA LEU A 251 -16.93 2.36 -13.00
C LEU A 251 -16.96 2.74 -11.51
N LYS A 252 -16.86 1.75 -10.62
CA LYS A 252 -16.78 1.98 -9.17
C LYS A 252 -15.49 2.72 -8.77
N GLU A 253 -14.36 2.37 -9.38
CA GLU A 253 -13.10 3.12 -9.19
C GLU A 253 -13.21 4.57 -9.67
N TYR A 254 -13.81 4.78 -10.84
CA TYR A 254 -14.04 6.11 -11.38
C TYR A 254 -14.91 6.95 -10.43
N GLN A 255 -15.96 6.37 -9.84
CA GLN A 255 -16.79 7.03 -8.84
C GLN A 255 -16.02 7.37 -7.57
N PHE A 256 -15.12 6.49 -7.10
CA PHE A 256 -14.25 6.77 -5.97
C PHE A 256 -13.38 8.01 -6.22
N TRP A 257 -12.68 8.07 -7.36
CA TRP A 257 -11.83 9.23 -7.69
C TRP A 257 -12.62 10.51 -7.93
N ASN A 258 -13.87 10.42 -8.39
CA ASN A 258 -14.78 11.56 -8.56
C ASN A 258 -15.67 11.82 -7.33
N SER A 259 -15.35 11.22 -6.18
CA SER A 259 -16.05 11.52 -4.93
C SER A 259 -15.71 12.93 -4.41
N GLU A 260 -16.49 13.42 -3.47
CA GLU A 260 -16.33 14.76 -2.88
C GLU A 260 -14.94 14.99 -2.28
N ILE A 261 -14.34 13.96 -1.66
CA ILE A 261 -13.04 14.11 -0.98
C ILE A 261 -11.86 14.28 -1.94
N HIS A 262 -11.98 13.67 -3.13
CA HIS A 262 -10.97 13.70 -4.18
C HIS A 262 -11.23 14.81 -5.19
N THR A 263 -12.46 15.29 -5.34
CA THR A 263 -12.81 16.33 -6.30
C THR A 263 -12.47 17.72 -5.78
N MET A 264 -11.82 18.54 -6.61
CA MET A 264 -11.48 19.93 -6.35
C MET A 264 -11.94 20.79 -7.53
N ILE A 265 -12.59 21.92 -7.23
CA ILE A 265 -12.90 22.94 -8.23
C ILE A 265 -11.77 23.95 -8.23
N ILE A 266 -11.14 24.15 -9.39
CA ILE A 266 -10.16 25.21 -9.62
C ILE A 266 -10.72 26.24 -10.60
N HIS A 267 -10.25 27.49 -10.49
CA HIS A 267 -10.59 28.56 -11.42
C HIS A 267 -9.41 28.84 -12.33
N ASP A 268 -9.65 28.94 -13.64
CA ASP A 268 -8.62 29.40 -14.58
C ASP A 268 -8.52 30.94 -14.64
N ALA A 269 -7.64 31.44 -15.51
CA ALA A 269 -7.43 32.88 -15.69
C ALA A 269 -8.66 33.62 -16.25
N GLU A 270 -9.61 32.89 -16.85
CA GLU A 270 -10.87 33.39 -17.39
C GLU A 270 -12.03 33.21 -16.39
N ASN A 271 -11.71 32.81 -15.14
CA ASN A 271 -12.66 32.55 -14.06
C ASN A 271 -13.66 31.42 -14.37
N CYS A 272 -13.27 30.48 -15.24
CA CYS A 272 -14.03 29.27 -15.54
C CYS A 272 -13.68 28.15 -14.53
N ASN A 273 -14.71 27.41 -14.12
CA ASN A 273 -14.59 26.33 -13.14
C ASN A 273 -14.15 25.04 -13.82
N HIS A 274 -13.06 24.43 -13.33
CA HIS A 274 -12.61 23.11 -13.74
C HIS A 274 -12.65 22.15 -12.56
N SER A 275 -13.25 20.98 -12.77
CA SER A 275 -13.27 19.91 -11.79
C SER A 275 -12.07 18.99 -12.02
N LEU A 276 -11.20 18.89 -11.03
CA LEU A 276 -10.03 18.01 -11.04
C LEU A 276 -10.04 17.08 -9.83
N ASN A 277 -9.17 16.08 -9.84
CA ASN A 277 -9.00 15.17 -8.71
C ASN A 277 -7.66 15.43 -7.99
N ARG A 278 -7.64 15.15 -6.69
CA ARG A 278 -6.44 15.18 -5.84
C ARG A 278 -6.24 13.84 -5.15
N TYR A 279 -4.99 13.56 -4.77
CA TYR A 279 -4.69 12.53 -3.78
C TYR A 279 -5.12 13.02 -2.40
N TYR A 280 -5.86 12.18 -1.67
CA TYR A 280 -6.37 12.46 -0.36
C TYR A 280 -6.57 11.15 0.42
N ALA A 281 -5.56 10.77 1.20
CA ALA A 281 -5.66 9.58 2.04
C ALA A 281 -6.66 9.79 3.19
N MET A 282 -7.46 8.77 3.48
CA MET A 282 -8.43 8.75 4.57
C MET A 282 -7.75 8.36 5.90
N TRP A 283 -6.66 9.05 6.23
CA TRP A 283 -5.80 8.75 7.37
C TRP A 283 -5.24 10.04 7.98
N ASN A 284 -5.19 10.14 9.30
CA ASN A 284 -4.69 11.33 10.00
C ASN A 284 -3.84 11.00 11.24
N LYS A 285 -3.25 9.81 11.25
CA LYS A 285 -2.36 9.29 12.29
C LYS A 285 -1.00 8.96 11.66
N PRO A 286 0.07 8.71 12.43
CA PRO A 286 1.30 8.16 11.85
C PRO A 286 0.99 6.95 10.97
N ARG A 287 1.64 6.82 9.81
CA ARG A 287 1.47 5.63 8.96
C ARG A 287 2.05 4.43 9.69
N PRO A 288 1.32 3.30 9.87
CA PRO A 288 1.81 2.19 10.67
C PRO A 288 3.19 1.69 10.22
N GLU A 289 3.41 1.56 8.92
CA GLU A 289 4.68 1.10 8.32
C GLU A 289 5.87 2.06 8.52
N ALA A 290 5.63 3.28 9.02
CA ALA A 290 6.62 4.33 9.25
C ALA A 290 6.35 5.14 10.54
N SER A 291 5.63 4.55 11.52
CA SER A 291 4.98 5.29 12.62
C SER A 291 5.99 6.10 13.45
N ALA A 292 7.13 5.51 13.81
CA ALA A 292 8.18 6.18 14.57
C ALA A 292 8.78 7.40 13.82
N ILE A 293 8.99 7.28 12.51
CA ILE A 293 9.55 8.35 11.67
C ILE A 293 8.53 9.48 11.55
N ASP A 294 7.28 9.17 11.24
CA ASP A 294 6.19 10.13 11.10
C ASP A 294 6.00 10.91 12.42
N LYS A 295 5.99 10.23 13.58
CA LYS A 295 5.91 10.87 14.91
C LYS A 295 7.10 11.80 15.18
N ARG A 296 8.31 11.40 14.80
CA ARG A 296 9.53 12.23 14.98
C ARG A 296 9.45 13.53 14.19
N PHE A 297 8.96 13.51 12.96
CA PHE A 297 8.77 14.74 12.20
C PHE A 297 7.62 15.57 12.74
N ALA A 298 6.52 14.91 13.12
CA ALA A 298 5.36 15.56 13.68
C ALA A 298 5.62 16.23 15.04
N SER A 299 6.67 15.82 15.77
CA SER A 299 7.05 16.43 17.06
C SER A 299 7.43 17.91 16.93
N LYS A 300 7.70 18.40 15.72
CA LYS A 300 7.96 19.81 15.42
C LYS A 300 6.71 20.68 15.48
N PHE A 301 5.52 20.08 15.35
CA PHE A 301 4.25 20.79 15.47
C PHE A 301 3.78 20.82 16.92
N LEU A 302 3.18 21.93 17.34
CA LEU A 302 2.79 22.15 18.73
C LEU A 302 1.38 21.62 19.02
N ASN A 303 0.45 21.75 18.06
CA ASN A 303 -0.94 21.36 18.28
C ASN A 303 -1.33 20.06 17.54
N VAL A 304 -2.37 19.41 18.05
CA VAL A 304 -2.84 18.10 17.55
C VAL A 304 -3.37 18.20 16.12
N ASN A 305 -4.03 19.31 15.76
CA ASN A 305 -4.62 19.47 14.43
C ASN A 305 -3.54 19.60 13.35
N GLU A 306 -2.44 20.31 13.62
CA GLU A 306 -1.28 20.40 12.73
C GLU A 306 -0.64 19.02 12.53
N LYS A 307 -0.50 18.23 13.60
CA LYS A 307 0.02 16.86 13.51
C LYS A 307 -0.89 15.98 12.66
N GLN A 308 -2.20 16.03 12.89
CA GLN A 308 -3.19 15.27 12.12
C GLN A 308 -3.17 15.63 10.64
N LYS A 309 -3.15 16.93 10.33
CA LYS A 309 -3.00 17.42 8.95
C LYS A 309 -1.69 16.92 8.34
N PHE A 310 -0.57 17.09 9.03
CA PHE A 310 0.73 16.61 8.57
C PHE A 310 0.72 15.11 8.26
N TYR A 311 0.16 14.29 9.16
CA TYR A 311 0.03 12.85 8.93
C TYR A 311 -0.83 12.52 7.71
N ARG A 312 -1.91 13.27 7.48
CA ARG A 312 -2.73 13.10 6.30
C ARG A 312 -1.96 13.45 5.03
N GLU A 313 -1.26 14.57 5.01
CA GLU A 313 -0.42 14.95 3.87
C GLU A 313 0.62 13.85 3.57
N LEU A 314 1.30 13.32 4.60
CA LEU A 314 2.23 12.19 4.41
C LEU A 314 1.53 10.96 3.78
N ALA A 315 0.36 10.57 4.29
CA ALA A 315 -0.39 9.46 3.74
C ALA A 315 -0.88 9.72 2.31
N SER A 316 -1.28 10.95 1.98
CA SER A 316 -1.67 11.38 0.62
C SER A 316 -0.49 11.39 -0.34
N THR A 317 0.72 11.74 0.11
CA THR A 317 1.92 11.58 -0.73
C THR A 317 2.21 10.11 -1.03
N ALA A 318 1.94 9.19 -0.09
CA ALA A 318 2.04 7.76 -0.36
C ALA A 318 0.93 7.27 -1.32
N GLU A 319 -0.27 7.83 -1.24
CA GLU A 319 -1.33 7.59 -2.25
C GLU A 319 -0.94 8.11 -3.64
N SER A 320 -0.09 9.13 -3.73
CA SER A 320 0.42 9.61 -5.02
C SER A 320 1.48 8.70 -5.66
N GLY A 321 2.03 7.74 -4.91
CA GLY A 321 3.20 6.94 -5.29
C GLY A 321 4.54 7.69 -5.24
N TRP A 322 4.55 8.94 -4.78
CA TRP A 322 5.72 9.82 -4.73
C TRP A 322 6.02 10.28 -3.29
N ASP A 323 6.12 9.32 -2.36
CA ASP A 323 6.54 9.53 -0.97
C ASP A 323 8.06 9.35 -0.80
N PHE A 324 8.88 10.41 -0.75
CA PHE A 324 8.54 11.83 -0.75
C PHE A 324 9.25 12.58 -1.89
N SER A 325 8.71 13.75 -2.24
CA SER A 325 9.21 14.59 -3.32
C SER A 325 9.05 16.07 -2.98
N THR A 326 9.99 16.91 -3.45
CA THR A 326 9.89 18.38 -3.37
C THR A 326 8.66 18.93 -4.09
N ARG A 327 8.04 18.15 -4.98
CA ARG A 327 6.76 18.47 -5.61
C ARG A 327 5.64 18.77 -4.60
N TRP A 328 5.70 18.17 -3.42
CA TRP A 328 4.67 18.24 -2.38
C TRP A 328 5.02 19.17 -1.22
N MET A 329 6.15 19.89 -1.28
CA MET A 329 6.72 20.65 -0.16
C MET A 329 6.69 22.15 -0.35
#